data_AF-A0A849Y6C4-F1
#
_entry.id   AF-A0A849Y6C4-F1
#
_cell.length_a   1.000
_cell.length_b   1.000
_cell.length_c   1.000
_cell.angle_alpha   90.00
_cell.angle_beta   90.00
_cell.angle_gamma   90.00
#
_symmetry.space_group_name_H-M   'P 1'
#
loop_
_entity.id
_entity.type
_entity.pdbx_description
1 polymer ?
#
loop_
_entity_poly.entity_id
_entity_poly.type
_entity_poly.pdbx_seq_one_letter_code
_entity_poly.pdbx_strand_id
1 'polypeptide(L)'
;MNPSPLLILAPAQPHAVYTQYIRQFADFGVHFSFGEGWSLPQELPLDLDGRLCVMLDETRREEFSREPVASRLRDFQARGGHVIWPDLKTPAGGALGDLLVRHAVSRAINTAGLPTRDPAMIARMQAVDDAALVAACKGSTADELGQYIRMGNYFLDPVGMWTLPTAIEAAEFFGEPDLAAPAWEYIAKHHLQIDRRPDFHGTQHFLDYERETGDRKPLEHLHALCAAANPLPKLWRMGDVFLNCDLQVPEGADPERPPRRLLENAWVWPETNLWVGETYATVSRFTGDSRWLDRALAHVLGADRWLFEPKSALYWHVGRPNGPDLRSAPWARGNSHFLWGVRSMLNVMPADHPRRPDLYALLQKNLDGLLRVQGEDGLWLNVLDAATVDSRPCSSASSQFVRIYARAWARGWLRDERIPPMVERAWQGLKTKVWDGRFFAWCVGTAHGISRQTYLARPHDSFRPARSALLGAWMEIQKMRAA
;
A
#
# COMPACT_ATOMS: atom_id res chain seq x y z
N MET A 1 -26.54 -9.64 -24.31
CA MET A 1 -26.12 -9.28 -22.93
C MET A 1 -26.99 -8.14 -22.48
N ASN A 2 -27.53 -8.20 -21.26
CA ASN A 2 -28.25 -7.06 -20.70
C ASN A 2 -27.27 -5.87 -20.57
N PRO A 3 -27.73 -4.63 -20.84
CA PRO A 3 -26.89 -3.45 -20.64
C PRO A 3 -26.49 -3.34 -19.16
N SER A 4 -25.34 -2.73 -18.89
CA SER A 4 -24.91 -2.47 -17.53
C SER A 4 -25.91 -1.55 -16.82
N PRO A 5 -26.18 -1.78 -15.52
CA PRO A 5 -27.17 -0.98 -14.78
C PRO A 5 -26.74 0.48 -14.60
N LEU A 6 -25.43 0.76 -14.62
CA LEU A 6 -24.87 2.11 -14.60
C LEU A 6 -24.20 2.45 -15.94
N LEU A 7 -24.64 3.53 -16.59
CA LEU A 7 -23.94 4.15 -17.71
C LEU A 7 -23.11 5.34 -17.20
N ILE A 8 -21.83 5.38 -17.54
CA ILE A 8 -20.97 6.54 -17.26
C ILE A 8 -20.48 7.08 -18.60
N LEU A 9 -20.75 8.35 -18.90
CA LEU A 9 -20.21 9.00 -20.09
C LEU A 9 -18.83 9.61 -19.81
N ALA A 10 -17.96 9.67 -20.81
CA ALA A 10 -16.67 10.33 -20.66
C ALA A 10 -16.86 11.83 -20.34
N PRO A 11 -16.07 12.40 -19.42
CA PRO A 11 -16.09 13.83 -19.19
C PRO A 11 -15.48 14.59 -20.38
N ALA A 12 -15.85 15.85 -20.56
CA ALA A 12 -15.30 16.69 -21.64
C ALA A 12 -13.77 16.87 -21.50
N GLN A 13 -13.29 16.95 -20.26
CA GLN A 13 -11.88 16.98 -19.92
C GLN A 13 -11.64 16.11 -18.67
N PRO A 14 -10.44 15.53 -18.51
CA PRO A 14 -10.11 14.78 -17.30
C PRO A 14 -10.31 15.63 -16.03
N HIS A 15 -11.12 15.12 -15.09
CA HIS A 15 -11.40 15.81 -13.83
C HIS A 15 -11.26 14.87 -12.64
N ALA A 16 -10.48 15.26 -11.63
CA ALA A 16 -10.12 14.39 -10.51
C ALA A 16 -11.33 13.89 -9.71
N VAL A 17 -12.31 14.75 -9.43
CA VAL A 17 -13.56 14.36 -8.75
C VAL A 17 -14.37 13.37 -9.60
N TYR A 18 -14.44 13.58 -10.91
CA TYR A 18 -15.18 12.69 -11.81
C TYR A 18 -14.57 11.29 -11.80
N THR A 19 -13.24 11.21 -11.89
CA THR A 19 -12.50 9.93 -11.75
C THR A 19 -12.71 9.30 -10.37
N GLN A 20 -12.83 10.10 -9.31
CA GLN A 20 -13.09 9.61 -7.95
C GLN A 20 -14.47 8.95 -7.83
N TYR A 21 -15.51 9.49 -8.50
CA TYR A 21 -16.82 8.82 -8.59
C TYR A 21 -16.72 7.45 -9.24
N ILE A 22 -16.04 7.35 -10.39
CA ILE A 22 -15.84 6.08 -11.11
C ILE A 22 -15.16 5.04 -10.19
N ARG A 23 -14.11 5.47 -9.48
CA ARG A 23 -13.39 4.60 -8.53
C ARG A 23 -14.25 4.14 -7.37
N GLN A 24 -15.13 5.00 -6.83
CA GLN A 24 -16.04 4.58 -5.76
C GLN A 24 -17.09 3.59 -6.30
N PHE A 25 -17.64 3.79 -7.51
CA PHE A 25 -18.52 2.79 -8.12
C PHE A 25 -17.81 1.44 -8.31
N ALA A 26 -16.58 1.45 -8.82
CA ALA A 26 -15.75 0.25 -8.94
C ALA A 26 -15.44 -0.37 -7.57
N ASP A 27 -15.19 0.44 -6.53
CA ASP A 27 -14.95 -0.04 -5.16
C ASP A 27 -16.17 -0.75 -4.57
N PHE A 28 -17.38 -0.22 -4.83
CA PHE A 28 -18.63 -0.88 -4.49
C PHE A 28 -18.96 -2.07 -5.40
N GLY A 29 -18.16 -2.34 -6.44
CA GLY A 29 -18.41 -3.40 -7.42
C GLY A 29 -19.66 -3.17 -8.25
N VAL A 30 -20.02 -1.92 -8.51
CA VAL A 30 -21.16 -1.57 -9.38
C VAL A 30 -20.73 -1.76 -10.83
N HIS A 31 -21.53 -2.51 -11.60
CA HIS A 31 -21.24 -2.76 -13.01
C HIS A 31 -21.60 -1.57 -13.90
N PHE A 32 -20.61 -1.10 -14.65
CA PHE A 32 -20.75 -0.14 -15.73
C PHE A 32 -19.90 -0.56 -16.93
N SER A 33 -20.32 -0.14 -18.13
CA SER A 33 -19.64 -0.47 -19.37
C SER A 33 -18.48 0.50 -19.66
N PHE A 34 -17.35 -0.06 -20.09
CA PHE A 34 -16.17 0.67 -20.55
C PHE A 34 -15.50 -0.09 -21.70
N GLY A 35 -14.90 0.57 -22.68
CA GLY A 35 -14.21 -0.06 -23.81
C GLY A 35 -12.83 -0.60 -23.45
N GLU A 36 -12.07 -0.98 -24.47
CA GLU A 36 -10.65 -1.28 -24.32
C GLU A 36 -9.90 -0.08 -23.75
N GLY A 37 -8.84 -0.34 -22.97
CA GLY A 37 -8.04 0.72 -22.35
C GLY A 37 -8.80 1.59 -21.35
N TRP A 38 -9.88 1.09 -20.72
CA TRP A 38 -10.69 1.83 -19.74
C TRP A 38 -11.45 3.05 -20.30
N SER A 39 -11.68 3.07 -21.62
CA SER A 39 -12.40 4.16 -22.29
C SER A 39 -13.89 4.18 -21.92
N LEU A 40 -14.46 5.37 -21.72
CA LEU A 40 -15.90 5.54 -21.49
C LEU A 40 -16.60 6.02 -22.77
N PRO A 41 -17.87 5.66 -23.00
CA PRO A 41 -18.64 6.16 -24.13
C PRO A 41 -18.73 7.68 -24.10
N GLN A 42 -18.54 8.33 -25.25
CA GLN A 42 -18.64 9.78 -25.37
C GLN A 42 -20.10 10.25 -25.47
N GLU A 43 -20.93 9.47 -26.16
CA GLU A 43 -22.30 9.85 -26.49
C GLU A 43 -23.34 9.08 -25.66
N LEU A 44 -24.47 9.73 -25.39
CA LEU A 44 -25.63 9.09 -24.78
C LEU A 44 -26.31 8.17 -25.80
N PRO A 45 -26.41 6.85 -25.55
CA PRO A 45 -27.06 5.93 -26.47
C PRO A 45 -28.53 6.29 -26.68
N LEU A 46 -29.07 5.92 -27.85
CA LEU A 46 -30.47 6.20 -28.21
C LEU A 46 -31.45 5.58 -27.21
N ASP A 47 -31.19 4.34 -26.81
CA ASP A 47 -31.99 3.59 -25.86
C ASP A 47 -31.29 3.51 -24.50
N LEU A 48 -32.04 3.79 -23.44
CA LEU A 48 -31.63 3.72 -22.04
C LEU A 48 -32.27 2.55 -21.28
N ASP A 49 -33.05 1.69 -21.94
CA ASP A 49 -33.69 0.54 -21.34
C ASP A 49 -32.67 -0.41 -20.68
N GLY A 50 -33.08 -1.01 -19.56
CA GLY A 50 -32.23 -1.85 -18.71
C GLY A 50 -31.17 -1.10 -17.89
N ARG A 51 -31.00 0.22 -18.07
CA ARG A 51 -30.16 1.05 -17.20
C ARG A 51 -30.99 1.55 -16.02
N LEU A 52 -30.36 1.60 -14.86
CA LEU A 52 -30.93 2.17 -13.63
C LEU A 52 -30.38 3.57 -13.37
N CYS A 53 -29.14 3.83 -13.81
CA CYS A 53 -28.45 5.07 -13.53
C CYS A 53 -27.60 5.54 -14.72
N VAL A 54 -27.53 6.87 -14.91
CA VAL A 54 -26.63 7.53 -15.87
C VAL A 54 -25.83 8.60 -15.14
N MET A 55 -24.51 8.58 -15.28
CA MET A 55 -23.61 9.62 -14.77
C MET A 55 -23.12 10.51 -15.91
N LEU A 56 -23.38 11.82 -15.80
CA LEU A 56 -23.08 12.83 -16.81
C LEU A 56 -22.12 13.88 -16.24
N ASP A 57 -21.26 14.43 -17.09
CA ASP A 57 -20.35 15.51 -16.72
C ASP A 57 -21.08 16.86 -16.71
N GLU A 58 -21.01 17.56 -15.57
CA GLU A 58 -21.59 18.88 -15.35
C GLU A 58 -21.15 19.90 -16.41
N THR A 59 -19.90 19.81 -16.89
CA THR A 59 -19.38 20.74 -17.91
C THR A 59 -20.07 20.57 -19.27
N ARG A 60 -20.72 19.42 -19.49
CA ARG A 60 -21.50 19.09 -20.69
C ARG A 60 -23.01 19.30 -20.50
N ARG A 61 -23.44 19.94 -19.40
CA ARG A 61 -24.89 20.10 -19.09
C ARG A 61 -25.69 20.72 -20.23
N GLU A 62 -25.14 21.70 -20.94
CA GLU A 62 -25.82 22.34 -22.05
C GLU A 62 -26.12 21.36 -23.19
N GLU A 63 -25.18 20.46 -23.51
CA GLU A 63 -25.35 19.41 -24.51
C GLU A 63 -26.55 18.51 -24.19
N PHE A 64 -26.64 18.06 -22.94
CA PHE A 64 -27.70 17.16 -22.47
C PHE A 64 -29.04 17.86 -22.21
N SER A 65 -29.06 19.20 -22.23
CA SER A 65 -30.27 20.01 -22.04
C SER A 65 -30.94 20.39 -23.37
N ARG A 66 -30.32 20.07 -24.51
CA ARG A 66 -30.87 20.34 -25.85
C ARG A 66 -31.72 19.17 -26.35
N GLU A 67 -32.75 19.46 -27.14
CA GLU A 67 -33.54 18.42 -27.80
C GLU A 67 -32.74 17.75 -28.92
N PRO A 68 -32.93 16.43 -29.16
CA PRO A 68 -33.88 15.52 -28.51
C PRO A 68 -33.31 14.78 -27.27
N VAL A 69 -32.08 15.11 -26.84
CA VAL A 69 -31.41 14.45 -25.71
C VAL A 69 -32.16 14.70 -24.40
N ALA A 70 -32.60 15.94 -24.19
CA ALA A 70 -33.33 16.35 -23.00
C ALA A 70 -34.63 15.57 -22.80
N SER A 71 -35.42 15.34 -23.86
CA SER A 71 -36.63 14.51 -23.76
C SER A 71 -36.32 13.08 -23.32
N ARG A 72 -35.28 12.45 -23.90
CA ARG A 72 -34.91 11.07 -23.54
C ARG A 72 -34.49 10.93 -22.08
N LEU A 73 -33.75 11.91 -21.54
CA LEU A 73 -33.38 11.91 -20.12
C LEU A 73 -34.59 12.13 -19.21
N ARG A 74 -35.53 13.01 -19.59
CA ARG A 74 -36.80 13.18 -18.85
C ARG A 74 -37.63 11.90 -18.83
N ASP A 75 -37.77 11.23 -19.97
CA ASP A 75 -38.51 9.97 -20.09
C ASP A 75 -37.85 8.85 -19.28
N PHE A 76 -36.51 8.80 -19.28
CA PHE A 76 -35.74 7.89 -18.44
C PHE A 76 -36.00 8.14 -16.95
N GLN A 77 -35.95 9.40 -16.49
CA GLN A 77 -36.22 9.75 -15.10
C GLN A 77 -37.69 9.49 -14.70
N ALA A 78 -38.64 9.75 -15.60
CA ALA A 78 -40.07 9.49 -15.36
C ALA A 78 -40.37 8.00 -15.14
N ARG A 79 -39.57 7.11 -15.73
CA ARG A 79 -39.64 5.65 -15.53
C ARG A 79 -38.83 5.16 -14.33
N GLY A 80 -38.30 6.06 -13.49
CA GLY A 80 -37.54 5.73 -12.29
C GLY A 80 -36.02 5.70 -12.47
N GLY A 81 -35.51 6.05 -13.66
CA GLY A 81 -34.08 6.16 -13.91
C GLY A 81 -33.42 7.30 -13.13
N HIS A 82 -32.21 7.08 -12.64
CA HIS A 82 -31.47 8.09 -11.88
C HIS A 82 -30.39 8.77 -12.74
N VAL A 83 -30.31 10.09 -12.69
CA VAL A 83 -29.24 10.85 -13.37
C VAL A 83 -28.36 11.52 -12.33
N ILE A 84 -27.06 11.23 -12.38
CA ILE A 84 -26.04 11.78 -11.48
C ILE A 84 -25.27 12.87 -12.21
N TRP A 85 -25.12 14.00 -11.53
CA TRP A 85 -24.23 15.09 -11.90
C TRP A 85 -23.18 15.24 -10.79
N PRO A 86 -21.94 14.76 -10.98
CA PRO A 86 -20.88 14.94 -9.98
C PRO A 86 -20.63 16.42 -9.72
N ASP A 87 -20.66 16.83 -8.45
CA ASP A 87 -20.29 18.20 -8.06
C ASP A 87 -18.76 18.37 -8.17
N LEU A 88 -18.31 18.90 -9.30
CA LEU A 88 -16.91 19.12 -9.62
C LEU A 88 -16.22 20.14 -8.69
N LYS A 89 -16.97 20.90 -7.88
CA LYS A 89 -16.40 21.80 -6.86
C LYS A 89 -16.00 21.08 -5.59
N THR A 90 -16.40 19.82 -5.42
CA THR A 90 -15.98 19.00 -4.27
C THR A 90 -14.45 18.90 -4.23
N PRO A 91 -13.81 19.04 -3.06
CA PRO A 91 -12.38 18.79 -2.95
C PRO A 91 -12.04 17.38 -3.45
N ALA A 92 -11.15 17.27 -4.44
CA ALA A 92 -10.70 15.99 -4.94
C ALA A 92 -9.71 15.35 -3.94
N GLY A 93 -9.98 14.10 -3.56
CA GLY A 93 -9.14 13.34 -2.63
C GLY A 93 -9.15 13.87 -1.19
N GLY A 94 -8.27 13.30 -0.35
CA GLY A 94 -8.22 13.58 1.08
C GLY A 94 -9.45 13.11 1.85
N ALA A 95 -9.42 13.24 3.18
CA ALA A 95 -10.45 12.67 4.06
C ALA A 95 -11.86 13.16 3.77
N LEU A 96 -12.02 14.47 3.65
CA LEU A 96 -13.32 15.09 3.46
C LEU A 96 -13.84 14.86 2.03
N GLY A 97 -12.99 15.03 1.01
CA GLY A 97 -13.34 14.78 -0.39
C GLY A 97 -13.76 13.33 -0.62
N ASP A 98 -12.98 12.36 -0.14
CA ASP A 98 -13.30 10.93 -0.23
C ASP A 98 -14.62 10.59 0.46
N LEU A 99 -14.88 11.17 1.64
CA LEU A 99 -16.12 10.95 2.37
C LEU A 99 -17.33 11.52 1.63
N LEU A 100 -17.22 12.75 1.10
CA LEU A 100 -18.30 13.41 0.37
C LEU A 100 -18.65 12.68 -0.93
N VAL A 101 -17.65 12.32 -1.74
CA VAL A 101 -17.86 11.58 -2.98
C VAL A 101 -18.44 10.19 -2.69
N ARG A 102 -17.91 9.47 -1.70
CA ARG A 102 -18.46 8.16 -1.34
C ARG A 102 -19.89 8.26 -0.83
N HIS A 103 -20.23 9.28 -0.03
CA HIS A 103 -21.59 9.49 0.42
C HIS A 103 -22.52 9.76 -0.77
N ALA A 104 -22.11 10.60 -1.73
CA ALA A 104 -22.87 10.84 -2.95
C ALA A 104 -23.08 9.56 -3.78
N VAL A 105 -22.02 8.78 -3.99
CA VAL A 105 -22.08 7.50 -4.71
C VAL A 105 -22.95 6.49 -3.98
N SER A 106 -22.82 6.36 -2.65
CA SER A 106 -23.65 5.47 -1.84
C SER A 106 -25.13 5.86 -1.89
N ARG A 107 -25.45 7.17 -1.83
CA ARG A 107 -26.82 7.65 -2.04
C ARG A 107 -27.31 7.26 -3.43
N ALA A 108 -26.51 7.47 -4.47
CA ALA A 108 -26.91 7.12 -5.82
C ALA A 108 -27.16 5.61 -5.99
N ILE A 109 -26.31 4.76 -5.41
CA ILE A 109 -26.49 3.31 -5.38
C ILE A 109 -27.84 2.94 -4.74
N ASN A 110 -28.13 3.49 -3.57
CA ASN A 110 -29.38 3.20 -2.86
C ASN A 110 -30.62 3.74 -3.59
N THR A 111 -30.56 4.98 -4.07
CA THR A 111 -31.68 5.61 -4.78
C THR A 111 -31.98 4.91 -6.10
N ALA A 112 -30.96 4.53 -6.86
CA ALA A 112 -31.12 3.90 -8.16
C ALA A 112 -31.27 2.37 -8.08
N GLY A 113 -31.08 1.76 -6.90
CA GLY A 113 -31.12 0.31 -6.73
C GLY A 113 -29.99 -0.42 -7.46
N LEU A 114 -28.79 0.18 -7.54
CA LEU A 114 -27.67 -0.41 -8.27
C LEU A 114 -27.14 -1.67 -7.55
N PRO A 115 -26.97 -2.79 -8.26
CA PRO A 115 -26.27 -3.95 -7.73
C PRO A 115 -24.84 -3.58 -7.32
N THR A 116 -24.45 -4.00 -6.11
CA THR A 116 -23.07 -3.90 -5.63
C THR A 116 -22.44 -5.29 -5.66
N ARG A 117 -21.11 -5.37 -5.78
CA ARG A 117 -20.38 -6.63 -6.00
C ARG A 117 -20.92 -7.45 -7.18
N ASP A 118 -21.28 -6.77 -8.26
CA ASP A 118 -21.80 -7.39 -9.47
C ASP A 118 -20.74 -8.34 -10.07
N PRO A 119 -21.05 -9.64 -10.25
CA PRO A 119 -20.10 -10.61 -10.80
C PRO A 119 -19.57 -10.24 -12.18
N ALA A 120 -20.36 -9.57 -13.03
CA ALA A 120 -19.93 -9.16 -14.36
C ALA A 120 -18.87 -8.05 -14.28
N MET A 121 -19.00 -7.11 -13.34
CA MET A 121 -17.97 -6.09 -13.10
C MET A 121 -16.67 -6.73 -12.60
N ILE A 122 -16.78 -7.60 -11.60
CA ILE A 122 -15.62 -8.28 -11.01
C ILE A 122 -14.89 -9.10 -12.08
N ALA A 123 -15.61 -9.94 -12.83
CA ALA A 123 -15.05 -10.73 -13.92
C ALA A 123 -14.40 -9.84 -14.98
N ARG A 124 -15.01 -8.71 -15.34
CA ARG A 124 -14.46 -7.77 -16.31
C ARG A 124 -13.15 -7.15 -15.84
N MET A 125 -13.05 -6.71 -14.58
CA MET A 125 -11.81 -6.17 -14.03
C MET A 125 -10.72 -7.25 -13.89
N GLN A 126 -11.10 -8.48 -13.57
CA GLN A 126 -10.18 -9.62 -13.48
C GLN A 126 -9.72 -10.14 -14.84
N ALA A 127 -10.51 -9.94 -15.90
CA ALA A 127 -10.16 -10.35 -17.26
C ALA A 127 -9.16 -9.41 -17.95
N VAL A 128 -8.78 -8.28 -17.33
CA VAL A 128 -7.74 -7.40 -17.86
C VAL A 128 -6.44 -8.20 -18.05
N ASP A 129 -5.87 -8.13 -19.23
CA ASP A 129 -4.63 -8.85 -19.54
C ASP A 129 -3.47 -8.41 -18.62
N ASP A 130 -2.80 -9.40 -18.01
CA ASP A 130 -1.72 -9.14 -17.07
C ASP A 130 -0.55 -8.44 -17.78
N ALA A 131 -0.24 -8.78 -19.04
CA ALA A 131 0.87 -8.17 -19.77
C ALA A 131 0.59 -6.69 -20.08
N ALA A 132 -0.62 -6.35 -20.52
CA ALA A 132 -1.06 -4.97 -20.74
C ALA A 132 -1.03 -4.14 -19.44
N LEU A 133 -1.53 -4.72 -18.33
CA LEU A 133 -1.52 -4.09 -17.01
C LEU A 133 -0.08 -3.83 -16.53
N VAL A 134 0.80 -4.83 -16.66
CA VAL A 134 2.21 -4.74 -16.28
C VAL A 134 2.96 -3.74 -17.13
N ALA A 135 2.75 -3.73 -18.45
CA ALA A 135 3.35 -2.75 -19.35
C ALA A 135 2.98 -1.32 -18.94
N ALA A 136 1.71 -1.07 -18.60
CA ALA A 136 1.25 0.22 -18.12
C ALA A 136 1.89 0.61 -16.76
N CYS A 137 2.07 -0.34 -15.84
CA CYS A 137 2.69 -0.08 -14.53
C CYS A 137 4.20 0.17 -14.65
N LYS A 138 4.88 -0.63 -15.47
CA LYS A 138 6.32 -0.53 -15.74
C LYS A 138 6.67 0.84 -16.30
N GLY A 139 5.98 1.28 -17.36
CA GLY A 139 6.23 2.59 -17.99
C GLY A 139 6.05 3.80 -17.07
N SER A 140 5.28 3.66 -15.99
CA SER A 140 5.06 4.75 -15.02
C SER A 140 5.96 4.76 -13.81
N THR A 141 6.73 3.69 -13.53
CA THR A 141 7.49 3.58 -12.27
C THR A 141 8.52 4.71 -12.12
N ALA A 142 9.17 5.10 -13.22
CA ALA A 142 10.09 6.25 -13.25
C ALA A 142 9.38 7.58 -12.95
N ASP A 143 8.20 7.79 -13.54
CA ASP A 143 7.40 9.00 -13.30
C ASP A 143 6.88 9.06 -11.86
N GLU A 144 6.46 7.93 -11.27
CA GLU A 144 6.07 7.84 -9.86
C GLU A 144 7.20 8.34 -8.96
N LEU A 145 8.43 7.85 -9.16
CA LEU A 145 9.58 8.27 -8.37
C LEU A 145 9.84 9.78 -8.53
N GLY A 146 9.78 10.29 -9.76
CA GLY A 146 9.93 11.71 -10.05
C GLY A 146 8.87 12.59 -9.38
N GLN A 147 7.60 12.16 -9.37
CA GLN A 147 6.52 12.87 -8.68
C GLN A 147 6.79 12.97 -7.18
N TYR A 148 7.22 11.88 -6.56
CA TYR A 148 7.50 11.88 -5.13
C TYR A 148 8.70 12.73 -4.74
N ILE A 149 9.75 12.75 -5.57
CA ILE A 149 10.89 13.65 -5.39
C ILE A 149 10.44 15.12 -5.40
N ARG A 150 9.59 15.50 -6.37
CA ARG A 150 9.08 16.89 -6.49
C ARG A 150 8.23 17.32 -5.30
N MET A 151 7.50 16.39 -4.69
CA MET A 151 6.60 16.67 -3.57
C MET A 151 7.34 17.04 -2.27
N GLY A 152 8.64 16.73 -2.12
CA GLY A 152 9.45 17.17 -0.98
C GLY A 152 8.92 16.77 0.41
N ASN A 153 7.98 15.82 0.49
CA ASN A 153 7.21 15.56 1.70
C ASN A 153 7.98 14.72 2.71
N TYR A 154 8.03 15.19 3.96
CA TYR A 154 8.78 14.64 5.09
C TYR A 154 8.09 13.48 5.84
N PHE A 155 6.90 13.03 5.42
CA PHE A 155 6.14 12.06 6.20
C PHE A 155 5.24 11.11 5.39
N LEU A 156 5.71 10.66 4.23
CA LEU A 156 4.93 9.79 3.36
C LEU A 156 5.96 8.84 2.72
N ASP A 157 5.98 7.56 3.11
CA ASP A 157 5.47 6.32 2.46
C ASP A 157 5.93 5.99 1.00
N PRO A 158 5.90 6.88 -0.02
CA PRO A 158 6.01 6.36 -1.39
C PRO A 158 7.41 6.24 -2.01
N VAL A 159 8.42 7.01 -1.58
CA VAL A 159 9.75 6.95 -2.23
C VAL A 159 10.53 5.73 -1.76
N GLY A 160 10.60 5.51 -0.44
CA GLY A 160 11.49 4.52 0.16
C GLY A 160 10.92 3.10 0.19
N MET A 161 9.62 2.90 0.39
CA MET A 161 9.11 1.55 0.64
C MET A 161 8.78 0.78 -0.64
N TRP A 162 8.20 1.43 -1.65
CA TRP A 162 7.56 0.70 -2.75
C TRP A 162 8.15 1.04 -4.11
N THR A 163 8.25 2.33 -4.43
CA THR A 163 8.64 2.76 -5.77
C THR A 163 10.11 2.47 -6.04
N LEU A 164 11.01 2.87 -5.14
CA LEU A 164 12.45 2.64 -5.29
C LEU A 164 12.79 1.14 -5.30
N PRO A 165 12.33 0.31 -4.34
CA PRO A 165 12.56 -1.13 -4.40
C PRO A 165 12.00 -1.77 -5.66
N THR A 166 10.78 -1.41 -6.07
CA THR A 166 10.18 -1.96 -7.29
C THR A 166 10.98 -1.58 -8.53
N ALA A 167 11.46 -0.33 -8.65
CA ALA A 167 12.25 0.10 -9.82
C ALA A 167 13.53 -0.73 -9.99
N ILE A 168 14.24 -0.96 -8.88
CA ILE A 168 15.47 -1.77 -8.85
C ILE A 168 15.15 -3.24 -9.13
N GLU A 169 14.14 -3.80 -8.45
CA GLU A 169 13.71 -5.19 -8.66
C GLU A 169 13.19 -5.43 -10.09
N ALA A 170 12.55 -4.43 -10.71
CA ALA A 170 12.06 -4.49 -12.08
C ALA A 170 13.20 -4.44 -13.09
N ALA A 171 14.20 -3.58 -12.88
CA ALA A 171 15.38 -3.53 -13.74
C ALA A 171 16.06 -4.91 -13.84
N GLU A 172 16.23 -5.59 -12.70
CA GLU A 172 16.75 -6.96 -12.65
C GLU A 172 15.79 -7.96 -13.30
N PHE A 173 14.51 -7.93 -12.94
CA PHE A 173 13.53 -8.92 -13.41
C PHE A 173 13.31 -8.90 -14.93
N PHE A 174 13.31 -7.71 -15.54
CA PHE A 174 13.11 -7.54 -16.99
C PHE A 174 14.42 -7.49 -17.78
N GLY A 175 15.58 -7.41 -17.11
CA GLY A 175 16.87 -7.19 -17.78
C GLY A 175 16.96 -5.79 -18.43
N GLU A 176 16.33 -4.80 -17.82
CA GLU A 176 16.24 -3.42 -18.33
C GLU A 176 16.81 -2.42 -17.32
N PRO A 177 18.13 -2.16 -17.34
CA PRO A 177 18.81 -1.35 -16.32
C PRO A 177 18.27 0.08 -16.20
N ASP A 178 17.77 0.66 -17.30
CA ASP A 178 17.21 2.02 -17.34
C ASP A 178 16.03 2.22 -16.38
N LEU A 179 15.30 1.15 -16.02
CA LEU A 179 14.21 1.23 -15.03
C LEU A 179 14.71 1.65 -13.64
N ALA A 180 15.96 1.34 -13.29
CA ALA A 180 16.57 1.69 -12.00
C ALA A 180 17.29 3.04 -12.01
N ALA A 181 17.55 3.65 -13.17
CA ALA A 181 18.30 4.91 -13.25
C ALA A 181 17.72 6.03 -12.35
N PRO A 182 16.39 6.26 -12.29
CA PRO A 182 15.82 7.24 -11.37
C PRO A 182 16.07 6.91 -9.88
N ALA A 183 16.13 5.62 -9.51
CA ALA A 183 16.42 5.19 -8.15
C ALA A 183 17.88 5.49 -7.77
N TRP A 184 18.82 5.30 -8.70
CA TRP A 184 20.24 5.64 -8.50
C TRP A 184 20.46 7.13 -8.33
N GLU A 185 19.83 7.96 -9.17
CA GLU A 185 19.85 9.41 -9.02
C GLU A 185 19.29 9.86 -7.66
N TYR A 186 18.21 9.21 -7.21
CA TYR A 186 17.63 9.50 -5.90
C TYR A 186 18.61 9.20 -4.76
N ILE A 187 19.21 8.01 -4.74
CA ILE A 187 20.16 7.61 -3.70
C ILE A 187 21.37 8.58 -3.70
N ALA A 188 21.93 8.85 -4.88
CA ALA A 188 23.06 9.76 -5.03
C ALA A 188 22.75 11.16 -4.43
N LYS A 189 21.56 11.69 -4.71
CA LYS A 189 21.15 13.04 -4.29
C LYS A 189 20.73 13.13 -2.82
N HIS A 190 20.19 12.05 -2.24
CA HIS A 190 19.47 12.13 -0.96
C HIS A 190 20.06 11.29 0.18
N HIS A 191 21.05 10.43 -0.05
CA HIS A 191 21.62 9.59 1.02
C HIS A 191 22.15 10.42 2.21
N LEU A 192 22.68 11.63 2.00
CA LEU A 192 23.14 12.53 3.07
C LEU A 192 22.03 13.12 3.96
N GLN A 193 20.76 12.88 3.63
CA GLN A 193 19.61 13.38 4.39
C GLN A 193 18.92 12.27 5.21
N ILE A 194 19.50 11.06 5.22
CA ILE A 194 18.90 9.87 5.83
C ILE A 194 18.60 10.02 7.32
N ASP A 195 19.39 10.79 8.07
CA ASP A 195 19.18 11.00 9.51
C ASP A 195 18.21 12.15 9.83
N ARG A 196 17.81 12.93 8.83
CA ARG A 196 16.87 14.06 8.93
C ARG A 196 15.46 13.70 8.51
N ARG A 197 15.27 12.52 7.93
CA ARG A 197 13.96 12.01 7.53
C ARG A 197 13.60 10.87 8.47
N PRO A 198 12.55 11.04 9.30
CA PRO A 198 12.17 9.98 10.23
C PRO A 198 11.81 8.70 9.47
N ASP A 199 11.35 8.77 8.23
CA ASP A 199 10.79 7.69 7.41
C ASP A 199 11.75 7.10 6.34
N PHE A 200 13.06 7.08 6.58
CA PHE A 200 13.96 6.51 5.57
C PHE A 200 13.88 4.97 5.53
N HIS A 201 13.43 4.46 4.39
CA HIS A 201 13.33 3.04 4.04
C HIS A 201 14.13 2.78 2.77
N GLY A 202 14.52 1.52 2.54
CA GLY A 202 15.27 1.14 1.34
C GLY A 202 16.79 1.18 1.52
N THR A 203 17.30 1.20 2.76
CA THR A 203 18.75 1.17 3.03
C THR A 203 19.41 -0.08 2.48
N GLN A 204 18.69 -1.20 2.38
CA GLN A 204 19.22 -2.43 1.76
C GLN A 204 19.66 -2.19 0.31
N HIS A 205 19.00 -1.28 -0.39
CA HIS A 205 19.31 -0.95 -1.78
C HIS A 205 20.53 -0.05 -1.94
N PHE A 206 21.15 0.41 -0.84
CA PHE A 206 22.48 1.01 -0.92
C PHE A 206 23.54 -0.04 -1.29
N LEU A 207 23.33 -1.31 -0.95
CA LEU A 207 24.16 -2.43 -1.43
C LEU A 207 23.99 -2.63 -2.93
N ASP A 208 22.78 -2.48 -3.46
CA ASP A 208 22.51 -2.55 -4.89
C ASP A 208 23.14 -1.36 -5.64
N TYR A 209 23.02 -0.16 -5.06
CA TYR A 209 23.63 1.06 -5.58
C TYR A 209 25.17 0.96 -5.64
N GLU A 210 25.82 0.48 -4.58
CA GLU A 210 27.27 0.24 -4.57
C GLU A 210 27.66 -0.75 -5.67
N ARG A 211 26.93 -1.87 -5.79
CA ARG A 211 27.21 -2.90 -6.80
C ARG A 211 27.11 -2.34 -8.23
N GLU A 212 26.10 -1.52 -8.49
CA GLU A 212 25.82 -0.99 -9.83
C GLU A 212 26.72 0.20 -10.21
N THR A 213 26.99 1.10 -9.26
CA THR A 213 27.68 2.37 -9.53
C THR A 213 29.15 2.39 -9.10
N GLY A 214 29.54 1.47 -8.22
CA GLY A 214 30.84 1.51 -7.53
C GLY A 214 30.95 2.59 -6.44
N ASP A 215 29.94 3.44 -6.25
CA ASP A 215 29.97 4.49 -5.23
C ASP A 215 29.49 3.96 -3.86
N ARG A 216 30.45 3.84 -2.93
CA ARG A 216 30.22 3.33 -1.58
C ARG A 216 29.73 4.38 -0.59
N LYS A 217 29.73 5.67 -0.95
CA LYS A 217 29.45 6.78 -0.01
C LYS A 217 28.12 6.64 0.73
N PRO A 218 27.00 6.18 0.11
CA PRO A 218 25.76 5.97 0.86
C PRO A 218 25.90 4.96 2.00
N LEU A 219 26.63 3.86 1.80
CA LEU A 219 26.87 2.83 2.82
C LEU A 219 27.84 3.34 3.90
N GLU A 220 28.91 4.03 3.50
CA GLU A 220 29.86 4.63 4.43
C GLU A 220 29.18 5.66 5.34
N HIS A 221 28.32 6.51 4.76
CA HIS A 221 27.53 7.48 5.50
C HIS A 221 26.54 6.81 6.45
N LEU A 222 25.81 5.78 5.99
CA LEU A 222 24.89 5.00 6.82
C LEU A 222 25.62 4.34 8.00
N HIS A 223 26.77 3.71 7.74
CA HIS A 223 27.59 3.10 8.78
C HIS A 223 28.07 4.14 9.79
N ALA A 224 28.57 5.29 9.34
CA ALA A 224 29.02 6.37 10.22
C ALA A 224 27.90 6.86 11.15
N LEU A 225 26.68 7.00 10.63
CA LEU A 225 25.50 7.38 11.43
C LEU A 225 25.11 6.30 12.44
N CYS A 226 25.22 5.02 12.07
CA CYS A 226 24.92 3.91 12.99
C CYS A 226 26.00 3.75 14.07
N ALA A 227 27.26 4.06 13.76
CA ALA A 227 28.39 3.97 14.67
C ALA A 227 28.60 5.23 15.56
N ALA A 228 27.84 6.30 15.31
CA ALA A 228 27.93 7.53 16.08
C ALA A 228 27.49 7.35 17.54
N ALA A 229 27.87 8.31 18.40
CA ALA A 229 27.48 8.32 19.82
C ALA A 229 25.95 8.34 20.01
N ASN A 230 25.23 8.99 19.09
CA ASN A 230 23.78 8.93 18.97
C ASN A 230 23.41 8.18 17.68
N PRO A 231 23.34 6.84 17.73
CA PRO A 231 23.24 6.02 16.53
C PRO A 231 21.86 6.13 15.87
N LEU A 232 21.82 6.06 14.54
CA LEU A 232 20.56 5.91 13.80
C LEU A 232 19.94 4.51 14.05
N PRO A 233 18.60 4.37 14.21
CA PRO A 233 17.64 5.44 14.43
C PRO A 233 17.82 6.05 15.83
N LYS A 234 17.74 7.40 15.91
CA LYS A 234 17.99 8.22 17.12
C LYS A 234 16.86 8.07 18.16
N LEU A 235 16.62 6.84 18.60
CA LEU A 235 15.52 6.44 19.49
C LEU A 235 16.08 5.88 20.80
N TRP A 236 15.32 6.07 21.87
CA TRP A 236 15.59 5.44 23.15
C TRP A 236 15.35 3.93 23.09
N ARG A 237 15.92 3.19 24.03
CA ARG A 237 15.78 1.74 24.12
C ARG A 237 15.24 1.29 25.48
N MET A 238 14.47 0.20 25.47
CA MET A 238 14.05 -0.50 26.67
C MET A 238 14.31 -1.99 26.48
N GLY A 239 15.42 -2.46 27.06
CA GLY A 239 16.01 -3.73 26.67
C GLY A 239 16.32 -3.72 25.17
N ASP A 240 15.87 -4.74 24.45
CA ASP A 240 16.15 -4.88 23.02
C ASP A 240 15.27 -4.00 22.11
N VAL A 241 14.26 -3.31 22.65
CA VAL A 241 13.26 -2.61 21.83
C VAL A 241 13.58 -1.12 21.69
N PHE A 242 13.70 -0.65 20.45
CA PHE A 242 13.72 0.77 20.11
C PHE A 242 12.32 1.37 20.31
N LEU A 243 12.26 2.40 21.13
CA LEU A 243 11.02 3.06 21.53
C LEU A 243 10.66 4.18 20.58
N ASN A 244 9.40 4.24 20.19
CA ASN A 244 8.86 5.40 19.51
C ASN A 244 8.60 6.53 20.51
N CYS A 245 9.01 7.74 20.16
CA CYS A 245 8.76 8.95 20.95
C CYS A 245 9.05 10.20 20.12
N ASP A 246 8.50 11.34 20.55
CA ASP A 246 8.83 12.65 19.99
C ASP A 246 10.16 13.21 20.53
N LEU A 247 10.79 12.50 21.47
CA LEU A 247 12.04 12.88 22.12
C LEU A 247 13.20 12.10 21.53
N GLN A 248 13.94 12.70 20.61
CA GLN A 248 15.21 12.12 20.18
C GLN A 248 16.18 12.04 21.36
N VAL A 249 17.03 11.02 21.36
CA VAL A 249 18.14 10.92 22.31
C VAL A 249 19.05 12.14 22.10
N PRO A 250 19.29 13.00 23.12
CA PRO A 250 20.22 14.11 22.98
C PRO A 250 21.64 13.62 22.67
N GLU A 251 22.43 14.44 22.00
CA GLU A 251 23.84 14.12 21.76
C GLU A 251 24.58 13.88 23.10
N GLY A 252 25.32 12.78 23.18
CA GLY A 252 26.06 12.37 24.38
C GLY A 252 25.24 11.64 25.46
N ALA A 253 23.92 11.52 25.31
CA ALA A 253 23.11 10.69 26.20
C ALA A 253 23.22 9.19 25.86
N ASP A 254 23.10 8.33 26.87
CA ASP A 254 23.08 6.87 26.70
C ASP A 254 21.67 6.41 26.28
N PRO A 255 21.46 5.92 25.04
CA PRO A 255 20.14 5.48 24.57
C PRO A 255 19.52 4.35 25.39
N GLU A 256 20.33 3.60 26.16
CA GLU A 256 19.89 2.52 27.05
C GLU A 256 19.33 3.04 28.39
N ARG A 257 19.39 4.36 28.63
CA ARG A 257 18.92 5.01 29.86
C ARG A 257 17.81 6.02 29.56
N PRO A 258 16.65 5.56 29.05
CA PRO A 258 15.51 6.44 28.80
C PRO A 258 15.07 7.20 30.06
N PRO A 259 14.66 8.48 29.93
CA PRO A 259 13.98 9.21 30.98
C PRO A 259 12.79 8.40 31.55
N ARG A 260 12.58 8.50 32.86
CA ARG A 260 11.51 7.77 33.56
C ARG A 260 10.14 7.87 32.89
N ARG A 261 9.77 9.05 32.37
CA ARG A 261 8.49 9.23 31.66
C ARG A 261 8.36 8.43 30.38
N LEU A 262 9.45 8.19 29.66
CA LEU A 262 9.44 7.32 28.47
C LEU A 262 9.28 5.87 28.86
N LEU A 263 9.90 5.41 29.95
CA LEU A 263 9.70 4.05 30.46
C LEU A 263 8.24 3.81 30.88
N GLU A 264 7.64 4.77 31.58
CA GLU A 264 6.24 4.68 32.03
C GLU A 264 5.23 4.67 30.88
N ASN A 265 5.61 5.19 29.70
CA ASN A 265 4.74 5.29 28.52
C ASN A 265 5.33 4.61 27.29
N ALA A 266 6.24 3.64 27.49
CA ALA A 266 6.98 3.01 26.41
C ALA A 266 6.03 2.39 25.38
N TRP A 267 6.33 2.63 24.11
CA TRP A 267 5.61 2.03 23.01
C TRP A 267 6.50 1.85 21.79
N VAL A 268 6.09 0.91 20.94
CA VAL A 268 6.69 0.62 19.65
C VAL A 268 5.59 0.50 18.60
N TRP A 269 5.89 0.76 17.34
CA TRP A 269 5.02 0.44 16.21
C TRP A 269 5.72 -0.47 15.19
N PRO A 270 5.00 -1.14 14.29
CA PRO A 270 5.58 -2.01 13.27
C PRO A 270 6.65 -1.37 12.38
N GLU A 271 6.56 -0.07 12.09
CA GLU A 271 7.49 0.62 11.20
C GLU A 271 8.91 0.70 11.75
N THR A 272 9.13 0.57 13.06
CA THR A 272 10.51 0.51 13.60
C THR A 272 11.24 -0.72 13.12
N ASN A 273 10.54 -1.82 12.81
CA ASN A 273 11.18 -3.02 12.27
C ASN A 273 11.70 -2.79 10.86
N LEU A 274 11.06 -1.91 10.09
CA LEU A 274 11.61 -1.46 8.83
C LEU A 274 12.90 -0.68 9.07
N TRP A 275 12.87 0.34 9.93
CA TRP A 275 14.04 1.19 10.16
C TRP A 275 15.21 0.42 10.76
N VAL A 276 15.00 -0.28 11.88
CA VAL A 276 16.05 -0.99 12.61
C VAL A 276 16.44 -2.27 11.88
N GLY A 277 15.44 -3.08 11.48
CA GLY A 277 15.67 -4.37 10.84
C GLY A 277 16.39 -4.24 9.51
N GLU A 278 15.97 -3.31 8.65
CA GLU A 278 16.62 -3.08 7.36
C GLU A 278 17.99 -2.42 7.53
N THR A 279 18.08 -1.34 8.30
CA THR A 279 19.31 -0.54 8.42
C THR A 279 20.44 -1.33 9.03
N TYR A 280 20.25 -1.95 10.19
CA TYR A 280 21.35 -2.65 10.85
C TYR A 280 21.69 -3.97 10.16
N ALA A 281 20.73 -4.66 9.54
CA ALA A 281 21.08 -5.82 8.72
C ALA A 281 21.91 -5.42 7.49
N THR A 282 21.61 -4.27 6.87
CA THR A 282 22.41 -3.69 5.78
C THR A 282 23.82 -3.33 6.24
N VAL A 283 23.96 -2.64 7.37
CA VAL A 283 25.27 -2.28 7.95
C VAL A 283 26.07 -3.54 8.31
N SER A 284 25.42 -4.57 8.84
CA SER A 284 26.07 -5.86 9.09
C SER A 284 26.62 -6.47 7.81
N ARG A 285 25.82 -6.48 6.74
CA ARG A 285 26.23 -7.00 5.43
C ARG A 285 27.40 -6.21 4.82
N PHE A 286 27.38 -4.89 4.97
CA PHE A 286 28.43 -4.00 4.47
C PHE A 286 29.76 -4.14 5.22
N THR A 287 29.70 -4.21 6.56
CA THR A 287 30.88 -4.20 7.43
C THR A 287 31.44 -5.59 7.74
N GLY A 288 30.60 -6.63 7.64
CA GLY A 288 30.90 -7.97 8.15
C GLY A 288 30.76 -8.12 9.67
N ASP A 289 30.37 -7.07 10.40
CA ASP A 289 30.19 -7.12 11.86
C ASP A 289 28.80 -7.65 12.21
N SER A 290 28.74 -8.84 12.82
CA SER A 290 27.49 -9.52 13.16
C SER A 290 26.69 -8.80 14.24
N ARG A 291 27.32 -7.94 15.06
CA ARG A 291 26.66 -7.24 16.17
C ARG A 291 25.51 -6.36 15.71
N TRP A 292 25.60 -5.82 14.48
CA TRP A 292 24.51 -5.04 13.89
C TRP A 292 23.30 -5.93 13.59
N LEU A 293 23.51 -7.11 13.00
CA LEU A 293 22.45 -8.06 12.72
C LEU A 293 21.85 -8.61 14.02
N ASP A 294 22.67 -8.89 15.03
CA ASP A 294 22.21 -9.33 16.35
C ASP A 294 21.30 -8.27 16.99
N ARG A 295 21.64 -6.99 16.86
CA ARG A 295 20.81 -5.87 17.35
C ARG A 295 19.49 -5.74 16.58
N ALA A 296 19.52 -5.88 15.24
CA ALA A 296 18.30 -5.92 14.43
C ALA A 296 17.38 -7.05 14.88
N LEU A 297 17.94 -8.24 15.06
CA LEU A 297 17.20 -9.43 15.48
C LEU A 297 16.61 -9.28 16.88
N ALA A 298 17.39 -8.76 17.83
CA ALA A 298 16.93 -8.49 19.18
C ALA A 298 15.73 -7.52 19.18
N HIS A 299 15.80 -6.45 18.37
CA HIS A 299 14.68 -5.52 18.20
C HIS A 299 13.45 -6.19 17.63
N VAL A 300 13.58 -6.89 16.50
CA VAL A 300 12.42 -7.50 15.81
C VAL A 300 11.72 -8.53 16.71
N LEU A 301 12.49 -9.35 17.44
CA LEU A 301 11.92 -10.32 18.40
C LEU A 301 11.36 -9.65 19.65
N GLY A 302 11.92 -8.51 20.07
CA GLY A 302 11.35 -7.69 21.13
C GLY A 302 10.03 -7.04 20.74
N ALA A 303 9.99 -6.46 19.54
CA ALA A 303 8.80 -5.84 18.96
C ALA A 303 7.70 -6.88 18.71
N ASP A 304 8.02 -8.11 18.29
CA ASP A 304 7.06 -9.24 18.21
C ASP A 304 6.30 -9.40 19.52
N ARG A 305 7.03 -9.45 20.66
CA ARG A 305 6.41 -9.61 21.99
C ARG A 305 5.46 -8.47 22.36
N TRP A 306 5.70 -7.27 21.85
CA TRP A 306 4.92 -6.08 22.19
C TRP A 306 3.76 -5.85 21.22
N LEU A 307 3.89 -6.25 19.96
CA LEU A 307 2.94 -5.95 18.89
C LEU A 307 2.00 -7.12 18.59
N PHE A 308 2.46 -8.36 18.75
CA PHE A 308 1.72 -9.54 18.34
C PHE A 308 0.62 -9.89 19.35
N GLU A 309 -0.58 -10.15 18.85
CA GLU A 309 -1.71 -10.63 19.64
C GLU A 309 -1.98 -12.10 19.29
N PRO A 310 -1.69 -13.05 20.21
CA PRO A 310 -1.75 -14.47 19.90
C PRO A 310 -3.12 -14.99 19.45
N LYS A 311 -4.24 -14.43 19.93
CA LYS A 311 -5.59 -14.94 19.62
C LYS A 311 -5.96 -14.68 18.16
N SER A 312 -5.67 -13.50 17.66
CA SER A 312 -5.90 -13.06 16.28
C SER A 312 -4.75 -13.46 15.36
N ALA A 313 -3.57 -13.75 15.91
CA ALA A 313 -2.31 -13.95 15.20
C ALA A 313 -1.96 -12.77 14.26
N LEU A 314 -2.27 -11.56 14.71
CA LEU A 314 -2.02 -10.32 13.99
C LEU A 314 -1.19 -9.37 14.85
N TYR A 315 -0.42 -8.50 14.19
CA TYR A 315 0.26 -7.40 14.85
C TYR A 315 -0.67 -6.21 15.01
N TRP A 316 -0.70 -5.61 16.19
CA TRP A 316 -1.37 -4.35 16.46
C TRP A 316 -0.44 -3.18 16.12
N HIS A 317 -0.99 -2.05 15.71
CA HIS A 317 -0.15 -0.92 15.28
C HIS A 317 0.62 -0.27 16.44
N VAL A 318 0.16 -0.43 17.68
CA VAL A 318 0.86 0.06 18.87
C VAL A 318 1.10 -1.09 19.82
N GLY A 319 2.36 -1.29 20.19
CA GLY A 319 2.80 -2.30 21.14
C GLY A 319 3.39 -1.65 22.39
N ARG A 320 3.26 -2.33 23.52
CA ARG A 320 3.76 -1.90 24.83
C ARG A 320 4.53 -3.03 25.51
N PRO A 321 5.28 -2.74 26.58
CA PRO A 321 6.05 -3.75 27.31
C PRO A 321 5.26 -4.98 27.76
N ASN A 322 3.95 -4.81 27.99
CA ASN A 322 3.02 -5.85 28.44
C ASN A 322 2.18 -6.45 27.30
N GLY A 323 2.51 -6.16 26.04
CA GLY A 323 1.81 -6.66 24.85
C GLY A 323 1.10 -5.55 24.06
N PRO A 324 0.23 -5.94 23.11
CA PRO A 324 -0.39 -5.01 22.17
C PRO A 324 -1.33 -4.03 22.88
N ASP A 325 -1.29 -2.75 22.48
CA ASP A 325 -2.27 -1.75 22.93
C ASP A 325 -3.57 -1.92 22.14
N LEU A 326 -4.51 -2.64 22.74
CA LEU A 326 -5.80 -2.98 22.11
C LEU A 326 -6.72 -1.78 21.87
N ARG A 327 -6.32 -0.56 22.28
CA ARG A 327 -7.00 0.68 21.86
C ARG A 327 -6.68 1.03 20.41
N SER A 328 -5.54 0.56 19.89
CA SER A 328 -5.17 0.76 18.49
C SER A 328 -5.96 -0.18 17.57
N ALA A 329 -5.35 -0.80 16.56
CA ALA A 329 -5.99 -1.78 15.69
C ALA A 329 -4.95 -2.73 15.07
N PRO A 330 -5.35 -3.95 14.64
CA PRO A 330 -4.57 -4.75 13.72
C PRO A 330 -4.65 -4.13 12.31
N TRP A 331 -3.94 -3.02 12.15
CA TRP A 331 -3.90 -2.26 10.91
C TRP A 331 -3.11 -3.03 9.85
N ALA A 332 -3.70 -3.21 8.68
CA ALA A 332 -3.16 -4.08 7.63
C ALA A 332 -1.78 -3.63 7.15
N ARG A 333 -1.60 -2.33 6.90
CA ARG A 333 -0.29 -1.85 6.46
C ARG A 333 0.75 -1.91 7.58
N GLY A 334 0.37 -1.71 8.84
CA GLY A 334 1.23 -1.96 10.00
C GLY A 334 1.74 -3.41 10.03
N ASN A 335 0.86 -4.40 9.82
CA ASN A 335 1.28 -5.81 9.72
C ASN A 335 2.29 -6.01 8.59
N SER A 336 2.03 -5.43 7.42
CA SER A 336 2.95 -5.52 6.30
C SER A 336 4.30 -4.86 6.55
N HIS A 337 4.34 -3.74 7.29
CA HIS A 337 5.58 -3.06 7.68
C HIS A 337 6.43 -3.91 8.61
N PHE A 338 5.81 -4.53 9.62
CA PHE A 338 6.50 -5.48 10.51
C PHE A 338 7.19 -6.57 9.68
N LEU A 339 6.42 -7.23 8.82
CA LEU A 339 6.87 -8.36 8.02
C LEU A 339 7.88 -7.97 6.94
N TRP A 340 7.81 -6.74 6.42
CA TRP A 340 8.79 -6.25 5.48
C TRP A 340 10.16 -6.05 6.14
N GLY A 341 10.20 -5.63 7.41
CA GLY A 341 11.45 -5.60 8.18
C GLY A 341 12.07 -7.00 8.30
N VAL A 342 11.23 -8.00 8.57
CA VAL A 342 11.62 -9.43 8.57
C VAL A 342 12.15 -9.88 7.21
N ARG A 343 11.44 -9.55 6.12
CA ARG A 343 11.85 -9.84 4.72
C ARG A 343 13.21 -9.20 4.39
N SER A 344 13.41 -7.92 4.75
CA SER A 344 14.67 -7.20 4.49
C SER A 344 15.84 -7.83 5.23
N MET A 345 15.65 -8.23 6.49
CA MET A 345 16.69 -8.98 7.22
C MET A 345 17.01 -10.31 6.54
N LEU A 346 16.00 -11.08 6.11
CA LEU A 346 16.20 -12.35 5.42
C LEU A 346 16.90 -12.22 4.06
N ASN A 347 16.77 -11.08 3.38
CA ASN A 347 17.48 -10.80 2.13
C ASN A 347 19.00 -10.71 2.31
N VAL A 348 19.47 -10.15 3.44
CA VAL A 348 20.90 -9.85 3.66
C VAL A 348 21.58 -10.77 4.68
N MET A 349 20.80 -11.42 5.55
CA MET A 349 21.29 -12.40 6.51
C MET A 349 21.95 -13.60 5.79
N PRO A 350 23.08 -14.14 6.29
CA PRO A 350 23.69 -15.35 5.72
C PRO A 350 22.69 -16.52 5.66
N ALA A 351 22.79 -17.36 4.62
CA ALA A 351 21.83 -18.44 4.36
C ALA A 351 21.85 -19.52 5.46
N ASP A 352 22.99 -19.73 6.11
CA ASP A 352 23.25 -20.69 7.18
C ASP A 352 23.16 -20.07 8.59
N HIS A 353 22.73 -18.81 8.71
CA HIS A 353 22.66 -18.14 10.00
C HIS A 353 21.69 -18.86 10.96
N PRO A 354 22.12 -19.24 12.18
CA PRO A 354 21.37 -20.14 13.05
C PRO A 354 20.04 -19.57 13.54
N ARG A 355 19.85 -18.24 13.43
CA ARG A 355 18.63 -17.53 13.84
C ARG A 355 17.65 -17.25 12.70
N ARG A 356 17.91 -17.69 11.45
CA ARG A 356 16.90 -17.61 10.37
C ARG A 356 15.56 -18.26 10.75
N PRO A 357 15.53 -19.43 11.44
CA PRO A 357 14.27 -20.05 11.85
C PRO A 357 13.38 -19.16 12.71
N ASP A 358 13.94 -18.25 13.52
CA ASP A 358 13.14 -17.31 14.30
C ASP A 358 12.35 -16.37 13.39
N LEU A 359 12.96 -15.87 12.33
CA LEU A 359 12.30 -15.00 11.35
C LEU A 359 11.26 -15.75 10.52
N TYR A 360 11.50 -17.03 10.21
CA TYR A 360 10.50 -17.90 9.56
C TYR A 360 9.28 -18.11 10.46
N ALA A 361 9.50 -18.28 11.76
CA ALA A 361 8.41 -18.40 12.72
C ALA A 361 7.55 -17.11 12.77
N LEU A 362 8.15 -15.92 12.66
CA LEU A 362 7.39 -14.66 12.59
C LEU A 362 6.50 -14.57 11.33
N LEU A 363 7.00 -15.03 10.18
CA LEU A 363 6.22 -15.10 8.93
C LEU A 363 5.06 -16.10 9.06
N GLN A 364 5.32 -17.29 9.62
CA GLN A 364 4.30 -18.33 9.83
C GLN A 364 3.21 -17.86 10.80
N LYS A 365 3.58 -17.25 11.94
CA LYS A 365 2.62 -16.73 12.93
C LYS A 365 1.62 -15.77 12.28
N ASN A 366 2.10 -14.79 11.50
CA ASN A 366 1.21 -13.83 10.85
C ASN A 366 0.41 -14.43 9.69
N LEU A 367 0.97 -15.43 8.99
CA LEU A 367 0.28 -16.12 7.89
C LEU A 367 -1.04 -16.72 8.38
N ASP A 368 -1.03 -17.36 9.55
CA ASP A 368 -2.24 -17.96 10.12
C ASP A 368 -3.32 -16.90 10.44
N GLY A 369 -2.92 -15.70 10.86
CA GLY A 369 -3.83 -14.57 11.04
C GLY A 369 -4.40 -14.08 9.71
N LEU A 370 -3.53 -13.82 8.73
CA LEU A 370 -3.92 -13.30 7.42
C LEU A 370 -4.83 -14.25 6.64
N LEU A 371 -4.59 -15.56 6.71
CA LEU A 371 -5.45 -16.56 6.08
C LEU A 371 -6.87 -16.55 6.64
N ARG A 372 -7.05 -16.26 7.94
CA ARG A 372 -8.38 -16.16 8.57
C ARG A 372 -9.14 -14.92 8.17
N VAL A 373 -8.44 -13.83 7.85
CA VAL A 373 -9.06 -12.51 7.58
C VAL A 373 -8.99 -12.09 6.11
N GLN A 374 -8.52 -12.96 5.21
CA GLN A 374 -8.57 -12.69 3.77
C GLN A 374 -10.03 -12.69 3.31
N GLY A 375 -10.50 -11.55 2.80
CA GLY A 375 -11.87 -11.37 2.33
C GLY A 375 -12.20 -12.26 1.13
N GLU A 376 -13.49 -12.41 0.84
CA GLU A 376 -13.97 -13.19 -0.33
C GLU A 376 -13.41 -12.64 -1.65
N ASP A 377 -13.24 -11.33 -1.73
CA ASP A 377 -12.61 -10.61 -2.85
C ASP A 377 -11.09 -10.86 -2.98
N GLY A 378 -10.51 -11.64 -2.07
CA GLY A 378 -9.08 -11.98 -2.04
C GLY A 378 -8.22 -10.92 -1.37
N LEU A 379 -8.79 -9.79 -0.94
CA LEU A 379 -8.06 -8.68 -0.34
C LEU A 379 -8.17 -8.68 1.18
N TRP A 380 -7.33 -7.87 1.82
CA TRP A 380 -7.39 -7.61 3.26
C TRP A 380 -7.97 -6.24 3.54
N LEU A 381 -8.82 -6.14 4.55
CA LEU A 381 -9.38 -4.88 5.03
C LEU A 381 -8.30 -4.01 5.69
N ASN A 382 -8.47 -2.69 5.69
CA ASN A 382 -7.55 -1.75 6.33
C ASN A 382 -7.39 -2.06 7.83
N VAL A 383 -8.49 -2.39 8.50
CA VAL A 383 -8.47 -2.97 9.84
C VAL A 383 -8.85 -4.44 9.68
N LEU A 384 -7.87 -5.32 9.88
CA LEU A 384 -7.91 -6.71 9.44
C LEU A 384 -9.07 -7.52 10.05
N ASP A 385 -9.39 -7.27 11.31
CA ASP A 385 -10.42 -7.99 12.08
C ASP A 385 -11.77 -7.26 12.11
N ALA A 386 -11.96 -6.22 11.30
CA ALA A 386 -13.22 -5.46 11.25
C ALA A 386 -14.27 -6.15 10.37
N ALA A 387 -15.54 -5.81 10.59
CA ALA A 387 -16.59 -6.16 9.64
C ALA A 387 -16.43 -5.34 8.34
N THR A 388 -16.84 -5.92 7.21
CA THR A 388 -16.73 -5.28 5.87
C THR A 388 -17.59 -4.02 5.72
N VAL A 389 -18.54 -3.79 6.63
CA VAL A 389 -19.33 -2.55 6.69
C VAL A 389 -18.55 -1.40 7.32
N ASP A 390 -17.59 -1.71 8.21
CA ASP A 390 -16.84 -0.73 8.98
C ASP A 390 -15.46 -0.43 8.37
N SER A 391 -14.86 -1.42 7.69
CA SER A 391 -13.54 -1.28 7.07
C SER A 391 -13.56 -1.65 5.60
N ARG A 392 -12.61 -1.07 4.85
CA ARG A 392 -12.52 -1.20 3.39
C ARG A 392 -11.32 -2.06 3.03
N PRO A 393 -11.37 -2.80 1.91
CA PRO A 393 -10.18 -3.43 1.35
C PRO A 393 -9.05 -2.40 1.19
N CYS A 394 -7.84 -2.79 1.63
CA CYS A 394 -6.65 -1.97 1.58
C CYS A 394 -5.71 -2.56 0.53
N SER A 395 -5.74 -1.98 -0.67
CA SER A 395 -4.98 -2.50 -1.81
C SER A 395 -3.47 -2.35 -1.57
N SER A 396 -3.05 -1.32 -0.82
CA SER A 396 -1.64 -1.12 -0.44
C SER A 396 -1.12 -2.24 0.44
N ALA A 397 -1.88 -2.66 1.46
CA ALA A 397 -1.45 -3.74 2.36
C ALA A 397 -1.51 -5.10 1.65
N SER A 398 -2.56 -5.30 0.84
CA SER A 398 -2.76 -6.54 0.08
C SER A 398 -1.63 -6.79 -0.92
N SER A 399 -1.15 -5.76 -1.62
CA SER A 399 0.02 -5.90 -2.50
C SER A 399 1.30 -6.22 -1.73
N GLN A 400 1.46 -5.73 -0.49
CA GLN A 400 2.62 -6.10 0.34
C GLN A 400 2.56 -7.52 0.84
N PHE A 401 1.40 -7.98 1.31
CA PHE A 401 1.25 -9.39 1.71
C PHE A 401 1.60 -10.31 0.53
N VAL A 402 1.14 -9.98 -0.68
CA VAL A 402 1.55 -10.69 -1.91
C VAL A 402 3.07 -10.68 -2.07
N ARG A 403 3.73 -9.52 -2.05
CA ARG A 403 5.19 -9.42 -2.23
C ARG A 403 5.98 -10.20 -1.18
N ILE A 404 5.54 -10.14 0.08
CA ILE A 404 6.21 -10.78 1.20
C ILE A 404 6.08 -12.30 1.12
N TYR A 405 4.86 -12.81 0.98
CA TYR A 405 4.61 -14.25 1.01
C TYR A 405 4.99 -14.95 -0.29
N ALA A 406 4.80 -14.32 -1.45
CA ALA A 406 5.30 -14.86 -2.72
C ALA A 406 6.84 -14.97 -2.72
N ARG A 407 7.54 -13.95 -2.19
CA ARG A 407 9.00 -14.05 -1.99
C ARG A 407 9.37 -15.13 -0.98
N ALA A 408 8.69 -15.19 0.16
CA ALA A 408 8.97 -16.18 1.20
C ALA A 408 8.86 -17.61 0.67
N TRP A 409 7.85 -17.87 -0.18
CA TRP A 409 7.72 -19.10 -0.93
C TRP A 409 8.87 -19.30 -1.91
N ALA A 410 9.07 -18.37 -2.85
CA ALA A 410 10.06 -18.49 -3.93
C ALA A 410 11.50 -18.70 -3.41
N ARG A 411 11.84 -18.07 -2.28
CA ARG A 411 13.16 -18.18 -1.64
C ARG A 411 13.27 -19.36 -0.65
N GLY A 412 12.20 -20.15 -0.48
CA GLY A 412 12.17 -21.28 0.44
C GLY A 412 12.24 -20.90 1.93
N TRP A 413 11.91 -19.65 2.27
CA TRP A 413 11.81 -19.20 3.66
C TRP A 413 10.60 -19.79 4.36
N LEU A 414 9.51 -19.99 3.61
CA LEU A 414 8.28 -20.58 4.09
C LEU A 414 7.61 -21.39 2.98
N ARG A 415 7.53 -22.71 3.14
CA ARG A 415 6.90 -23.65 2.19
C ARG A 415 5.57 -24.17 2.72
N ASP A 416 4.68 -23.24 3.05
CA ASP A 416 3.30 -23.53 3.46
C ASP A 416 2.40 -23.50 2.21
N GLU A 417 1.83 -24.65 1.83
CA GLU A 417 1.03 -24.83 0.60
C GLU A 417 -0.21 -23.92 0.52
N ARG A 418 -0.57 -23.25 1.63
CA ARG A 418 -1.64 -22.25 1.66
C ARG A 418 -1.21 -20.90 1.05
N ILE A 419 0.10 -20.66 0.88
CA ILE A 419 0.62 -19.39 0.36
C ILE A 419 0.25 -19.17 -1.12
N PRO A 420 0.55 -20.08 -2.07
CA PRO A 420 0.21 -19.85 -3.47
C PRO A 420 -1.28 -19.50 -3.70
N PRO A 421 -2.27 -20.26 -3.19
CA PRO A 421 -3.67 -19.89 -3.38
C PRO A 421 -4.06 -18.58 -2.70
N MET A 422 -3.50 -18.26 -1.52
CA MET A 422 -3.72 -16.96 -0.85
C MET A 422 -3.25 -15.79 -1.73
N VAL A 423 -2.04 -15.91 -2.28
CA VAL A 423 -1.40 -14.90 -3.13
C VAL A 423 -2.15 -14.75 -4.47
N GLU A 424 -2.54 -15.85 -5.11
CA GLU A 424 -3.29 -15.81 -6.38
C GLU A 424 -4.67 -15.18 -6.22
N ARG A 425 -5.39 -15.49 -5.13
CA ARG A 425 -6.65 -14.81 -4.81
C ARG A 425 -6.45 -13.31 -4.60
N ALA A 426 -5.39 -12.93 -3.90
CA ALA A 426 -5.06 -11.53 -3.72
C ALA A 426 -4.72 -10.84 -5.05
N TRP A 427 -4.01 -11.49 -5.97
CA TRP A 427 -3.78 -10.96 -7.32
C TRP A 427 -5.09 -10.65 -8.04
N GLN A 428 -6.04 -11.60 -8.05
CA GLN A 428 -7.35 -11.40 -8.65
C GLN A 428 -8.13 -10.25 -8.00
N GLY A 429 -8.03 -10.10 -6.67
CA GLY A 429 -8.60 -8.95 -5.96
C GLY A 429 -7.93 -7.62 -6.32
N LEU A 430 -6.60 -7.60 -6.44
CA LEU A 430 -5.84 -6.38 -6.75
C LEU A 430 -6.20 -5.86 -8.15
N LYS A 431 -6.46 -6.74 -9.12
CA LYS A 431 -6.94 -6.37 -10.46
C LYS A 431 -8.27 -5.62 -10.42
N THR A 432 -9.15 -5.90 -9.46
CA THR A 432 -10.39 -5.14 -9.26
C THR A 432 -10.19 -3.79 -8.58
N LYS A 433 -8.94 -3.42 -8.24
CA LYS A 433 -8.58 -2.14 -7.64
C LYS A 433 -7.75 -1.27 -8.58
N VAL A 434 -7.84 -1.53 -9.88
CA VAL A 434 -7.22 -0.73 -10.95
C VAL A 434 -8.31 -0.12 -11.83
N TRP A 435 -8.18 1.17 -12.13
CA TRP A 435 -8.97 1.86 -13.13
C TRP A 435 -8.09 2.87 -13.87
N ASP A 436 -8.10 2.84 -15.20
CA ASP A 436 -7.30 3.76 -16.05
C ASP A 436 -5.79 3.73 -15.67
N GLY A 437 -5.28 2.51 -15.52
CA GLY A 437 -3.94 2.22 -15.04
C GLY A 437 -3.64 2.70 -13.61
N ARG A 438 -4.57 3.34 -12.90
CA ARG A 438 -4.35 3.85 -11.54
C ARG A 438 -4.93 2.91 -10.52
N PHE A 439 -4.13 2.68 -9.49
CA PHE A 439 -4.51 1.86 -8.36
C PHE A 439 -5.32 2.69 -7.36
N PHE A 440 -6.40 2.12 -6.82
CA PHE A 440 -7.26 2.80 -5.84
C PHE A 440 -7.46 1.95 -4.58
N ALA A 441 -8.22 2.48 -3.62
CA ALA A 441 -8.34 1.94 -2.27
C ALA A 441 -6.97 1.86 -1.54
N TRP A 442 -6.18 2.93 -1.70
CA TRP A 442 -4.91 3.12 -1.01
C TRP A 442 -5.13 3.89 0.30
N CYS A 443 -4.99 3.23 1.46
CA CYS A 443 -5.09 3.94 2.74
C CYS A 443 -3.97 4.99 2.84
N VAL A 444 -4.32 6.26 3.06
CA VAL A 444 -3.33 7.34 3.19
C VAL A 444 -2.36 7.12 4.36
N GLY A 445 -1.26 7.90 4.40
CA GLY A 445 -0.32 7.90 5.52
C GLY A 445 -1.06 8.00 6.86
N THR A 446 -0.76 7.07 7.76
CA THR A 446 -1.49 6.89 9.02
C THR A 446 -0.48 6.77 10.15
N ALA A 447 -0.44 7.79 11.00
CA ALA A 447 0.36 7.76 12.23
C ALA A 447 -0.26 6.80 13.25
N HIS A 448 0.40 6.62 14.40
CA HIS A 448 -0.14 5.85 15.50
C HIS A 448 -1.49 6.45 15.94
N GLY A 449 -2.52 5.62 15.91
CA GLY A 449 -3.86 5.97 16.37
C GLY A 449 -4.03 5.56 17.82
N ILE A 450 -4.55 6.46 18.65
CA ILE A 450 -4.95 6.16 20.02
C ILE A 450 -6.34 5.49 20.12
N SER A 451 -6.98 5.23 18.99
CA SER A 451 -8.27 4.55 18.91
C SER A 451 -8.41 3.73 17.63
N ARG A 452 -9.13 2.61 17.69
CA ARG A 452 -9.54 1.82 16.51
C ARG A 452 -10.26 2.66 15.47
N GLN A 453 -11.10 3.60 15.91
CA GLN A 453 -11.86 4.48 15.02
C GLN A 453 -10.94 5.35 14.15
N THR A 454 -9.76 5.72 14.65
CA THR A 454 -8.74 6.44 13.86
C THR A 454 -8.38 5.68 12.59
N TYR A 455 -8.28 4.35 12.67
CA TYR A 455 -7.96 3.46 11.54
C TYR A 455 -9.14 3.23 10.62
N LEU A 456 -10.33 2.98 11.18
CA LEU A 456 -11.56 2.77 10.40
C LEU A 456 -11.93 4.00 9.58
N ALA A 457 -11.75 5.20 10.15
CA ALA A 457 -12.02 6.46 9.49
C ALA A 457 -10.92 6.89 8.49
N ARG A 458 -9.86 6.10 8.29
CA ARG A 458 -8.76 6.53 7.42
C ARG A 458 -9.22 6.65 5.96
N PRO A 459 -8.91 7.79 5.32
CA PRO A 459 -9.20 7.99 3.91
C PRO A 459 -8.46 6.96 3.07
N HIS A 460 -9.12 6.53 2.01
CA HIS A 460 -8.52 5.71 0.98
C HIS A 460 -8.47 6.54 -0.29
N ASP A 461 -7.29 7.09 -0.53
CA ASP A 461 -7.08 8.04 -1.60
C ASP A 461 -6.74 7.30 -2.90
N SER A 462 -6.78 8.08 -3.97
CA SER A 462 -6.50 7.69 -5.34
C SER A 462 -5.56 8.69 -6.04
N PHE A 463 -5.10 9.71 -5.33
CA PHE A 463 -4.17 10.75 -5.83
C PHE A 463 -2.75 10.23 -6.04
N ARG A 464 -2.38 9.09 -5.46
CA ARG A 464 -1.00 8.59 -5.51
C ARG A 464 -0.87 7.46 -6.52
N PRO A 465 -0.01 7.60 -7.53
CA PRO A 465 0.29 6.49 -8.41
C PRO A 465 1.02 5.43 -7.58
N ALA A 466 0.35 4.30 -7.40
CA ALA A 466 0.80 3.13 -6.66
C ALA A 466 0.93 1.91 -7.58
N ARG A 467 1.24 2.17 -8.85
CA ARG A 467 1.43 1.17 -9.90
C ARG A 467 2.68 0.34 -9.62
N SER A 468 3.71 0.95 -9.03
CA SER A 468 4.89 0.23 -8.53
C SER A 468 4.55 -0.86 -7.49
N ALA A 469 3.53 -0.67 -6.66
CA ALA A 469 3.10 -1.71 -5.71
C ALA A 469 2.49 -2.91 -6.44
N LEU A 470 1.71 -2.67 -7.49
CA LEU A 470 1.11 -3.71 -8.32
C LEU A 470 2.15 -4.46 -9.15
N LEU A 471 3.09 -3.71 -9.75
CA LEU A 471 4.22 -4.29 -10.49
C LEU A 471 5.09 -5.18 -9.59
N GLY A 472 5.43 -4.69 -8.40
CA GLY A 472 6.18 -5.46 -7.40
C GLY A 472 5.47 -6.75 -7.00
N ALA A 473 4.16 -6.69 -6.75
CA ALA A 473 3.34 -7.86 -6.45
C ALA A 473 3.36 -8.89 -7.58
N TRP A 474 3.14 -8.43 -8.82
CA TRP A 474 3.14 -9.31 -10.00
C TRP A 474 4.50 -10.00 -10.21
N MET A 475 5.62 -9.27 -10.07
CA MET A 475 6.96 -9.85 -10.23
C MET A 475 7.24 -10.95 -9.20
N GLU A 476 6.86 -10.74 -7.93
CA GLU A 476 7.05 -11.76 -6.89
C GLU A 476 6.15 -12.97 -7.13
N ILE A 477 4.92 -12.78 -7.66
CA ILE A 477 4.07 -13.90 -8.10
C ILE A 477 4.75 -14.71 -9.20
N GLN A 478 5.35 -14.06 -10.21
CA GLN A 478 6.05 -14.80 -11.27
C GLN A 478 7.23 -15.61 -10.72
N LYS A 479 8.01 -15.02 -9.79
CA LYS A 479 9.10 -15.72 -9.09
C LYS A 479 8.57 -16.92 -8.28
N MET A 480 7.42 -16.76 -7.61
CA MET A 480 6.75 -17.84 -6.87
C MET A 480 6.28 -18.96 -7.78
N ARG A 481 5.68 -18.65 -8.93
CA ARG A 481 5.21 -19.65 -9.92
C ARG A 481 6.34 -20.45 -10.56
N ALA A 482 7.53 -19.85 -10.65
CA ALA A 482 8.72 -20.48 -11.24
C ALA A 482 9.51 -21.37 -10.26
N ALA A 483 9.21 -21.32 -8.97
CA ALA A 483 9.98 -21.93 -7.88
C ALA A 483 9.25 -23.05 -7.16
#